data_AF-A0A6V7X382-F1
#
_entry.id   AF-A0A6V7X382-F1
#
_cell.length_a   1.000
_cell.length_b   1.000
_cell.length_c   1.000
_cell.angle_alpha   90.00
_cell.angle_beta   90.00
_cell.angle_gamma   90.00
#
_symmetry.space_group_name_H-M   'P 1'
#
loop_
_entity.id
_entity.type
_entity.pdbx_description
1 polymer ?
#
loop_
_entity_poly.entity_id
_entity_poly.type
_entity_poly.pdbx_seq_one_letter_code
_entity_poly.pdbx_strand_id
1 'polypeptide(L)'
;MHQIERLANLKLKGLFASELEFNLFNETYESASQKRWKNLNNHQYMNHQQYSTHHQYMNISASSAIEPFMRSVRNKLEEAGRITQNTRIL
;
A
#
# COMPACT_ATOMS: atom_id res chain seq x y z
N MET A 1 16.06 -19.06 -21.24
CA MET A 1 14.91 -18.73 -22.10
C MET A 1 13.95 -17.86 -21.31
N HIS A 2 13.65 -16.64 -21.76
CA HIS A 2 12.79 -15.73 -21.01
C HIS A 2 11.30 -16.11 -21.18
N GLN A 3 10.50 -16.00 -20.11
CA GLN A 3 9.09 -16.43 -20.13
C GLN A 3 8.24 -15.61 -21.11
N ILE A 4 8.58 -14.33 -21.30
CA ILE A 4 7.91 -13.44 -22.26
C ILE A 4 8.16 -13.92 -23.70
N GLU A 5 9.39 -14.31 -24.03
CA GLU A 5 9.75 -14.83 -25.36
C GLU A 5 9.03 -16.14 -25.65
N ARG A 6 8.89 -17.01 -24.64
CA ARG A 6 8.13 -18.26 -24.76
C ARG A 6 6.66 -17.99 -25.10
N LEU A 7 6.01 -17.02 -24.45
CA LEU A 7 4.63 -16.65 -24.77
C LEU A 7 4.50 -16.07 -26.18
N ALA A 8 5.44 -15.22 -26.58
CA ALA A 8 5.47 -14.64 -27.93
C ALA A 8 5.59 -15.72 -29.02
N ASN A 9 6.45 -16.72 -28.82
CA ASN A 9 6.60 -17.86 -29.73
C ASN A 9 5.31 -18.69 -29.87
N LEU A 10 4.45 -18.68 -28.85
CA LEU A 10 3.13 -19.33 -28.86
C LEU A 10 2.02 -18.40 -29.39
N LYS A 11 2.35 -17.18 -29.85
CA LYS A 11 1.39 -16.13 -30.23
C LYS A 11 0.43 -15.76 -29.09
N LEU A 12 0.89 -15.84 -27.84
CA LEU A 12 0.16 -15.49 -26.63
C LEU A 12 0.69 -14.20 -26.00
N LYS A 13 -0.14 -13.52 -25.20
CA LYS A 13 0.22 -12.32 -24.43
C LYS A 13 -0.06 -12.53 -22.94
N GLY A 14 0.95 -12.31 -22.11
CA GLY A 14 0.79 -12.23 -20.66
C GLY A 14 0.26 -10.85 -20.26
N LEU A 15 -0.77 -10.83 -19.41
CA LEU A 15 -1.29 -9.63 -18.78
C LEU A 15 -0.98 -9.70 -17.28
N PHE A 16 -0.54 -8.60 -16.69
CA PHE A 16 -0.19 -8.53 -15.26
C PHE A 16 -0.70 -7.22 -14.67
N ALA A 17 -1.39 -7.34 -13.54
CA ALA A 17 -1.77 -6.25 -12.67
C ALA A 17 -1.50 -6.70 -11.23
N SER A 18 -0.94 -5.81 -10.42
CA SER A 18 -0.60 -6.10 -9.02
C SER A 18 -1.28 -5.10 -8.10
N GLU A 19 -1.78 -5.60 -6.98
CA GLU A 19 -2.09 -4.78 -5.81
C GLU A 19 -0.91 -4.87 -4.85
N LEU A 20 -0.23 -3.74 -4.64
CA LEU A 20 0.90 -3.66 -3.72
C LEU A 20 0.42 -3.00 -2.42
N GLU A 21 0.12 -3.82 -1.42
CA GLU A 21 -0.20 -3.33 -0.08
C GLU A 21 1.07 -2.87 0.66
N PHE A 22 0.93 -1.85 1.49
CA PHE A 22 2.02 -1.31 2.32
C PHE A 22 1.51 -0.80 3.66
N ASN A 23 2.43 -0.62 4.60
CA ASN A 23 2.16 -0.10 5.94
C ASN A 23 2.74 1.31 6.11
N LEU A 24 2.03 2.18 6.82
CA LEU A 24 2.49 3.51 7.20
C LEU A 24 2.81 3.54 8.70
N PHE A 25 4.10 3.73 9.00
CA PHE A 25 4.61 3.84 10.35
C PHE A 25 4.98 5.28 10.67
N ASN A 26 4.69 5.70 11.89
CA ASN A 26 5.24 6.92 12.47
C ASN A 26 6.56 6.59 13.20
N GLU A 27 7.48 5.98 12.47
CA GLU A 27 8.79 5.52 12.94
C GLU A 27 9.83 5.80 11.86
N THR A 28 11.06 6.08 12.26
CA THR A 28 12.20 6.01 11.33
C THR A 28 12.73 4.59 11.28
N TYR A 29 13.59 4.31 10.29
CA TYR A 29 14.26 3.01 10.23
C TYR A 29 15.08 2.75 11.51
N GLU A 30 15.78 3.77 12.00
CA GLU A 30 16.61 3.70 13.19
C GLU A 30 15.77 3.45 14.45
N SER A 31 14.65 4.18 14.63
CA SER A 31 13.77 3.98 15.80
C SER A 31 13.13 2.59 15.78
N ALA A 32 12.72 2.11 14.60
CA ALA A 32 12.16 0.78 14.44
C ALA A 32 13.23 -0.31 14.69
N SER A 33 14.46 -0.11 14.23
CA SER A 33 15.59 -1.00 14.48
C SER A 33 15.95 -1.09 15.97
N GLN A 34 15.99 0.04 16.68
CA GLN A 34 16.19 0.07 18.14
C GLN A 34 15.10 -0.71 18.89
N LYS A 35 13.86 -0.66 18.40
CA LYS A 35 12.73 -1.45 18.92
C LYS A 35 12.73 -2.91 18.45
N ARG A 36 13.73 -3.32 17.67
CA ARG A 36 13.81 -4.66 17.05
C ARG A 36 12.54 -4.99 16.26
N TRP A 37 11.97 -3.98 15.59
CA TRP A 37 10.76 -4.10 14.78
C TRP A 37 9.51 -4.53 15.56
N LYS A 38 9.51 -4.35 16.89
CA LYS A 38 8.38 -4.67 17.77
C LYS A 38 7.69 -3.39 18.25
N ASN A 39 6.39 -3.49 18.51
CA ASN A 39 5.60 -2.40 19.09
C ASN A 39 5.78 -1.06 18.34
N LEU A 40 5.74 -1.13 17.01
CA LEU A 40 5.93 0.03 16.14
C LEU A 40 4.66 0.88 16.13
N ASN A 41 4.82 2.20 16.19
CA ASN A 41 3.71 3.11 16.03
C ASN A 41 3.31 3.15 14.55
N ASN A 42 2.11 2.67 14.23
CA ASN A 42 1.54 2.81 12.89
C ASN A 42 0.32 3.75 12.91
N HIS A 43 -0.02 4.30 11.74
CA HIS A 43 -1.16 5.21 11.61
C HIS A 43 -2.52 4.50 11.71
N GLN A 44 -2.55 3.17 11.68
CA GLN A 44 -3.76 2.35 11.80
C GLN A 44 -4.29 2.25 13.25
N TYR A 45 -3.46 2.55 14.27
CA TYR A 45 -3.83 2.43 15.68
C TYR A 45 -3.95 3.76 16.43
N MET A 46 -4.11 4.90 15.74
CA MET A 46 -4.12 6.22 16.41
C MET A 46 -5.27 6.46 17.39
N ASN A 47 -6.32 5.62 17.40
CA ASN A 47 -7.41 5.70 18.37
C ASN A 47 -7.73 4.32 18.93
N HIS A 48 -7.29 4.06 20.17
CA HIS A 48 -7.77 3.05 21.10
C HIS A 48 -7.96 1.58 20.62
N GLN A 49 -7.23 0.72 21.35
CA GLN A 49 -7.44 -0.72 21.56
C GLN A 49 -6.62 -1.66 20.69
N GLN A 50 -5.85 -2.48 21.39
CA GLN A 50 -5.23 -3.76 21.03
C GLN A 50 -6.22 -4.83 20.50
N TYR A 51 -7.35 -4.44 19.91
CA TYR A 51 -8.38 -5.36 19.41
C TYR A 51 -8.84 -4.96 18.02
N SER A 52 -8.19 -5.53 17.00
CA SER A 52 -8.88 -6.21 15.90
C SER A 52 -7.81 -6.68 14.92
N THR A 53 -7.52 -7.96 14.98
CA THR A 53 -6.58 -8.69 14.14
C THR A 53 -7.05 -8.88 12.69
N HIS A 54 -8.10 -8.19 12.21
CA HIS A 54 -8.57 -8.46 10.84
C HIS A 54 -9.47 -7.43 10.14
N HIS A 55 -9.93 -6.33 10.76
CA HIS A 55 -11.01 -5.52 10.13
C HIS A 55 -10.86 -4.01 10.35
N GLN A 56 -9.83 -3.40 9.75
CA GLN A 56 -9.76 -1.93 9.57
C GLN A 56 -9.80 -1.50 8.10
N TYR A 57 -10.11 -2.43 7.19
CA TYR A 57 -10.46 -2.07 5.82
C TYR A 57 -11.68 -1.13 5.87
N MET A 58 -11.52 0.11 5.39
CA MET A 58 -12.60 1.08 5.18
C MET A 58 -13.20 1.77 6.43
N ASN A 59 -12.50 1.87 7.57
CA ASN A 59 -12.97 2.77 8.63
C ASN A 59 -12.72 4.24 8.24
N ILE A 60 -13.79 5.02 8.10
CA ILE A 60 -13.75 6.44 7.70
C ILE A 60 -12.75 7.25 8.56
N SER A 61 -12.67 7.00 9.87
CA SER A 61 -11.78 7.74 10.76
C SER A 61 -10.29 7.47 10.48
N ALA A 62 -9.93 6.19 10.26
CA ALA A 62 -8.57 5.80 9.91
C ALA A 62 -8.22 6.23 8.48
N SER A 63 -9.14 6.04 7.53
CA SER A 63 -9.00 6.48 6.15
C SER A 63 -8.80 8.00 6.04
N SER A 64 -9.55 8.79 6.82
CA SER A 64 -9.44 10.25 6.81
C SER A 64 -8.07 10.75 7.30
N ALA A 65 -7.47 10.06 8.28
CA ALA A 65 -6.16 10.46 8.83
C ALA A 65 -5.01 10.25 7.83
N ILE A 66 -5.09 9.22 6.97
CA ILE A 66 -4.03 8.91 6.00
C ILE A 66 -4.29 9.47 4.60
N GLU A 67 -5.51 9.93 4.32
CA GLU A 67 -5.92 10.38 2.99
C GLU A 67 -5.05 11.49 2.38
N PRO A 68 -4.53 12.49 3.12
CA PRO A 68 -3.59 13.47 2.55
C PRO A 68 -2.32 12.81 2.01
N PHE A 69 -1.77 11.83 2.72
CA PHE A 69 -0.62 11.05 2.27
C PHE A 69 -0.98 10.21 1.04
N MET A 70 -2.09 9.46 1.11
CA MET A 70 -2.54 8.59 0.02
C MET A 70 -2.80 9.38 -1.26
N ARG A 71 -3.38 10.59 -1.16
CA ARG A 71 -3.57 11.50 -2.29
C ARG A 71 -2.27 11.92 -2.92
N SER A 72 -1.26 12.28 -2.11
CA SER A 72 0.06 12.65 -2.60
C SER A 72 0.73 11.50 -3.37
N VAL A 73 0.64 10.26 -2.85
CA VAL A 73 1.15 9.07 -3.52
C VAL A 73 0.49 8.89 -4.89
N ARG A 74 -0.83 9.02 -4.96
CA ARG A 74 -1.57 8.87 -6.23
C ARG A 74 -1.18 9.91 -7.26
N ASN A 75 -1.14 11.18 -6.87
CA ASN A 75 -0.74 12.26 -7.77
C ASN A 75 0.67 12.03 -8.33
N LYS A 76 1.61 11.55 -7.50
CA LYS A 76 2.98 11.22 -7.94
C LYS A 76 3.03 10.00 -8.88
N LEU A 77 2.19 8.99 -8.66
CA LEU A 77 2.09 7.83 -9.55
C LEU A 77 1.48 8.20 -10.90
N GLU A 78 0.49 9.10 -10.90
CA GLU A 78 -0.10 9.66 -12.11
C GLU A 78 0.94 10.47 -12.91
N GLU A 79 1.72 11.34 -12.23
CA GLU A 79 2.81 12.10 -12.84
C GLU A 79 3.91 11.19 -13.41
N ALA A 80 4.26 10.11 -12.69
CA ALA A 80 5.26 9.13 -13.12
C ALA A 80 4.79 8.21 -14.27
N GLY A 81 3.55 8.38 -14.76
CA GLY A 81 3.10 7.77 -16.01
C GLY A 81 2.44 6.40 -15.88
N ARG A 82 1.78 6.07 -14.76
CA ARG A 82 0.90 4.88 -14.68
C ARG A 82 -0.47 5.16 -14.06
N ILE A 83 -1.49 4.71 -14.81
CA ILE A 83 -2.93 4.74 -14.54
C ILE A 83 -3.24 4.08 -13.19
N THR A 84 -3.52 4.87 -12.16
CA THR A 84 -4.07 4.38 -10.88
C THR A 84 -5.57 4.10 -11.04
N GLN A 85 -5.98 2.83 -11.04
CA GLN A 85 -7.41 2.47 -11.14
C GLN A 85 -8.14 2.38 -9.79
N ASN A 86 -7.45 2.36 -8.65
CA ASN A 86 -8.12 2.08 -7.38
C ASN A 86 -7.83 3.11 -6.29
N THR A 87 -8.71 4.13 -6.21
CA THR A 87 -9.05 4.95 -5.02
C THR A 87 -10.21 5.90 -5.36
N ARG A 88 -11.30 5.38 -5.92
CA ARG A 88 -12.59 6.06 -5.78
C ARG A 88 -13.18 5.58 -4.46
N ILE A 89 -12.86 6.28 -3.37
CA ILE A 89 -13.73 6.28 -2.19
C ILE A 89 -14.91 7.15 -2.61
N LEU A 90 -16.09 6.54 -2.73
CA LEU A 90 -17.38 7.21 -2.88
C LEU A 90 -17.65 8.10 -1.66
#